data_AF-A0A7Y2C460-F1
#
_entry.id   AF-A0A7Y2C460-F1
#
_cell.length_a   1.000
_cell.length_b   1.000
_cell.length_c   1.000
_cell.angle_alpha   90.00
_cell.angle_beta   90.00
_cell.angle_gamma   90.00
#
_symmetry.space_group_name_H-M   'P 1'
#
loop_
_entity.id
_entity.type
_entity.pdbx_description
1 polymer ?
#
loop_
_entity_poly.entity_id
_entity_poly.type
_entity_poly.pdbx_seq_one_letter_code
_entity_poly.pdbx_strand_id
1 'polypeptide(L)'
;MEKLKKEDLSQEVFDLYDDYAHNRLSRRDFMEKLSVYAVGGITLSSILGCVMPDYTNRIQIDPADPNLQGEDIFYQSPKGGGQIKGLLSRPSKGKKKLPGIIVVHENRGLNPHIADVGRRAALAGFISLAPD
;
A
#
# COMPACT_ATOMS: atom_id res chain seq x y z
N MET A 1 27.28 5.82 7.17
CA MET A 1 26.32 6.01 8.27
C MET A 1 25.60 4.70 8.46
N GLU A 2 25.56 4.19 9.69
CA GLU A 2 24.81 2.97 9.99
C GLU A 2 23.31 3.24 9.79
N LYS A 3 22.58 2.30 9.20
CA LYS A 3 21.15 2.46 8.92
C LYS A 3 20.38 2.29 10.23
N LEU A 4 19.61 3.30 10.61
CA LEU A 4 18.71 3.26 11.77
C LEU A 4 17.79 2.03 11.67
N LYS A 5 17.72 1.24 12.73
CA LYS A 5 16.85 0.07 12.83
C LYS A 5 15.66 0.35 13.74
N LYS A 6 14.65 -0.51 13.68
CA LYS A 6 13.44 -0.36 14.49
C LYS A 6 13.75 -0.51 15.98
N GLU A 7 14.71 -1.36 16.30
CA GLU A 7 15.13 -1.66 17.67
C GLU A 7 15.87 -0.48 18.32
N ASP A 8 16.32 0.49 17.52
CA ASP A 8 16.98 1.71 17.99
C ASP A 8 15.97 2.83 18.34
N LEU A 9 14.68 2.64 18.06
CA LEU A 9 13.62 3.61 18.30
C LEU A 9 12.85 3.33 19.59
N SER A 10 12.42 4.38 20.26
CA SER A 10 11.58 4.25 21.46
C SER A 10 10.15 3.82 21.09
N GLN A 11 9.45 3.19 22.04
CA GLN A 11 8.08 2.70 21.82
C GLN A 11 7.11 3.83 21.43
N GLU A 12 7.29 5.02 22.00
CA GLU A 12 6.43 6.19 21.74
C GLU A 12 6.44 6.61 20.26
N VAL A 13 7.53 6.34 19.53
CA VAL A 13 7.58 6.58 18.08
C VAL A 13 6.59 5.69 17.33
N PHE A 14 6.43 4.43 17.75
CA PHE A 14 5.44 3.52 17.19
C PHE A 14 4.03 3.88 17.63
N ASP A 15 3.84 4.35 18.85
CA ASP A 15 2.54 4.79 19.34
C ASP A 15 2.06 6.06 18.60
N LEU A 16 2.97 7.00 18.32
CA LEU A 16 2.68 8.15 17.46
C LEU A 16 2.29 7.73 16.04
N TYR A 17 2.97 6.73 15.48
CA TYR A 17 2.60 6.19 14.19
C TYR A 17 1.24 5.49 14.26
N ASP A 18 0.93 4.73 15.31
CA ASP A 18 -0.36 4.06 15.48
C ASP A 18 -1.51 5.08 15.56
N ASP A 19 -1.33 6.16 16.32
CA ASP A 19 -2.30 7.25 16.40
C ASP A 19 -2.50 7.94 15.04
N TYR A 20 -1.42 8.22 14.32
CA TYR A 20 -1.50 8.73 12.94
C TYR A 20 -2.18 7.72 12.01
N ALA A 21 -1.88 6.43 12.18
CA ALA A 21 -2.37 5.35 11.34
C ALA A 21 -3.89 5.17 11.50
N HIS A 22 -4.42 5.49 12.67
CA HIS A 22 -5.83 5.39 13.03
C HIS A 22 -6.57 6.75 13.04
N ASN A 23 -6.02 7.77 12.38
CA ASN A 23 -6.61 9.12 12.26
C ASN A 23 -6.87 9.82 13.60
N ARG A 24 -6.16 9.42 14.68
CA ARG A 24 -6.19 10.10 15.98
C ARG A 24 -5.26 11.31 16.03
N LEU A 25 -4.28 11.36 15.13
CA LEU A 25 -3.42 12.52 14.89
C LEU A 25 -3.52 13.01 13.45
N SER A 26 -3.51 14.34 13.27
CA SER A 26 -3.34 14.90 11.94
C SER A 26 -1.91 14.64 11.43
N ARG A 27 -1.72 14.68 10.10
CA ARG A 27 -0.38 14.57 9.51
C ARG A 27 0.59 15.62 10.06
N ARG A 28 0.09 16.84 10.32
CA ARG A 28 0.91 17.92 10.88
C ARG A 28 1.34 17.60 12.30
N ASP A 29 0.40 17.22 13.16
CA ASP A 29 0.68 16.91 14.57
C ASP A 29 1.60 15.69 14.70
N PHE A 30 1.40 14.68 13.85
CA PHE A 30 2.30 13.53 13.77
C PHE A 30 3.73 13.95 13.46
N MET A 31 3.93 14.75 12.41
CA MET A 31 5.26 15.22 12.01
C MET A 31 5.91 16.12 13.07
N GLU A 32 5.12 16.99 13.70
CA GLU A 32 5.59 17.88 14.77
C GLU A 32 6.06 17.07 15.99
N LYS A 33 5.24 16.14 16.48
CA LYS A 33 5.60 15.27 17.62
C LYS A 33 6.76 14.34 17.30
N LEU A 34 6.80 13.78 16.09
CA LEU A 34 7.88 12.88 15.66
C LEU A 34 9.22 13.61 15.57
N SER A 35 9.23 14.92 15.28
CA SER A 35 10.45 15.72 15.16
C SER A 35 11.27 15.80 16.46
N VAL A 36 10.64 15.64 17.62
CA VAL A 36 11.31 15.62 18.93
C VAL A 36 12.29 14.45 19.05
N TYR A 37 12.08 13.38 18.29
CA TYR A 37 12.93 12.19 18.28
C TYR A 37 14.12 12.29 17.30
N ALA A 38 14.18 13.35 16.48
CA ALA A 38 15.26 13.59 15.53
C ALA A 38 16.49 14.24 16.20
N VAL A 39 17.09 13.53 17.15
CA VAL A 39 18.24 13.98 17.96
C VAL A 39 19.50 13.16 17.67
N GLY A 40 20.68 13.68 18.03
CA GLY A 40 21.92 12.90 18.01
C GLY A 40 22.38 12.40 16.64
N GLY A 41 22.00 13.08 15.56
CA GLY A 41 22.32 12.67 14.18
C GLY A 41 21.27 11.76 13.52
N ILE A 42 20.19 11.42 14.24
CA ILE A 42 19.01 10.77 13.67
C ILE A 42 18.16 11.83 12.97
N THR A 43 17.77 11.57 11.72
CA THR A 43 16.92 12.49 10.95
C THR A 43 15.46 12.06 11.01
N LEU A 44 14.53 13.02 10.89
CA LEU A 44 13.10 12.71 10.78
C LEU A 44 12.80 11.73 9.64
N SER A 45 13.54 11.84 8.53
CA SER A 45 13.43 10.94 7.39
C SER A 45 13.85 9.50 7.71
N SER A 46 14.89 9.30 8.52
CA SER A 46 15.29 7.94 8.91
C SER A 46 14.26 7.31 9.85
N ILE A 47 13.69 8.09 10.78
CA ILE A 47 12.63 7.62 11.69
C ILE A 47 11.38 7.22 10.88
N LEU A 48 10.93 8.09 9.97
CA LEU A 48 9.80 7.81 9.09
C LEU A 48 10.03 6.53 8.27
N GLY A 49 11.24 6.32 7.74
CA GLY A 49 11.60 5.12 7.02
C GLY A 49 11.51 3.82 7.84
N CYS A 50 11.57 3.92 9.17
CA CYS A 50 11.40 2.77 10.06
C CYS A 50 9.91 2.46 10.35
N VAL A 51 9.07 3.48 10.51
CA VAL A 51 7.67 3.31 10.95
C VAL A 51 6.66 3.27 9.81
N MET A 52 6.92 3.96 8.70
CA MET A 52 6.00 4.02 7.56
C MET A 52 6.04 2.72 6.75
N PRO A 53 4.95 2.36 6.05
CA PRO A 53 4.95 1.21 5.16
C PRO A 53 5.97 1.38 4.02
N ASP A 54 6.78 0.35 3.78
CA ASP A 54 7.72 0.31 2.66
C ASP A 54 7.05 -0.27 1.43
N TYR A 55 6.29 0.58 0.74
CA TYR A 55 5.59 0.21 -0.49
C TYR A 55 6.52 0.08 -1.70
N THR A 56 7.78 0.49 -1.63
CA THR A 56 8.68 0.46 -2.80
C THR A 56 9.49 -0.81 -2.83
N ASN A 57 10.14 -1.17 -1.71
CA ASN A 57 11.06 -2.31 -1.67
C ASN A 57 10.35 -3.65 -1.38
N ARG A 58 9.07 -3.63 -1.03
CA ARG A 58 8.28 -4.84 -0.70
C ARG A 58 7.30 -5.29 -1.80
N ILE A 59 7.19 -4.53 -2.89
CA ILE A 59 6.41 -4.96 -4.06
C ILE A 59 7.10 -6.16 -4.70
N GLN A 60 6.30 -7.18 -5.03
CA GLN A 60 6.81 -8.41 -5.65
C GLN A 60 6.70 -8.37 -7.16
N ILE A 61 5.60 -7.81 -7.68
CA ILE A 61 5.29 -7.78 -9.11
C ILE A 61 5.36 -6.34 -9.60
N ASP A 62 6.28 -6.11 -10.52
CA ASP A 62 6.39 -4.86 -11.25
C ASP A 62 5.07 -4.57 -11.99
N PRO A 63 4.46 -3.38 -11.85
CA PRO A 63 3.33 -2.96 -12.67
C PRO A 63 3.57 -3.08 -14.19
N ALA A 64 4.83 -3.03 -14.63
CA ALA A 64 5.24 -3.16 -16.03
C ALA A 64 5.65 -4.59 -16.43
N ASP A 65 5.36 -5.62 -15.61
CA ASP A 65 5.66 -7.01 -15.96
C ASP A 65 5.03 -7.38 -17.33
N PRO A 66 5.81 -7.87 -18.31
CA PRO A 66 5.31 -8.16 -19.65
C PRO A 66 4.26 -9.29 -19.69
N ASN A 67 4.16 -10.09 -18.63
CA ASN A 67 3.16 -11.15 -18.47
C ASN A 67 1.86 -10.65 -17.85
N LEU A 68 1.77 -9.36 -17.55
CA LEU A 68 0.62 -8.73 -16.92
C LEU A 68 -0.05 -7.73 -17.88
N GLN A 69 -1.38 -7.68 -17.84
CA GLN A 69 -2.19 -6.57 -18.32
C GLN A 69 -2.91 -5.97 -17.12
N GLY A 70 -2.49 -4.78 -16.71
CA GLY A 70 -3.15 -3.97 -15.69
C GLY A 70 -3.88 -2.79 -16.33
N GLU A 71 -5.11 -2.53 -15.91
CA GLU A 71 -5.87 -1.35 -16.32
C GLU A 71 -6.68 -0.81 -15.14
N ASP A 72 -6.75 0.51 -15.04
CA ASP A 72 -7.70 1.18 -14.17
C ASP A 72 -9.07 1.17 -14.84
N ILE A 73 -10.07 0.61 -14.15
CA ILE A 73 -11.46 0.60 -14.61
C ILE A 73 -12.35 1.37 -13.65
N PHE A 74 -13.55 1.73 -14.14
CA PHE A 74 -14.62 2.25 -13.32
C PHE A 74 -15.85 1.36 -13.46
N TYR A 75 -16.51 1.04 -12.34
CA TYR A 75 -17.77 0.31 -12.35
C TYR A 75 -18.82 1.01 -11.48
N GLN A 76 -20.09 0.80 -11.82
CA GLN A 76 -21.20 1.39 -11.10
C GLN A 76 -21.66 0.47 -9.97
N SER A 77 -21.67 1.01 -8.76
CA SER A 77 -22.22 0.42 -7.53
C SER A 77 -23.35 1.32 -7.01
N PRO A 78 -24.52 1.35 -7.70
CA PRO A 78 -25.58 2.34 -7.44
C PRO A 78 -26.25 2.20 -6.07
N LYS A 79 -26.08 1.06 -5.40
CA LYS A 79 -26.59 0.82 -4.03
C LYS A 79 -25.50 0.97 -2.96
N GLY A 80 -24.33 1.48 -3.32
CA GLY A 80 -23.16 1.60 -2.45
C GLY A 80 -22.32 2.82 -2.84
N GLY A 81 -21.03 2.60 -3.09
CA GLY A 81 -20.04 3.66 -3.37
C GLY A 81 -20.20 4.45 -4.67
N GLY A 82 -21.34 4.38 -5.36
CA GLY A 82 -21.55 5.08 -6.63
C GLY A 82 -20.61 4.55 -7.71
N GLN A 83 -19.92 5.44 -8.41
CA GLN A 83 -18.89 5.06 -9.38
C GLN A 83 -17.59 4.75 -8.64
N ILE A 84 -17.14 3.50 -8.70
CA ILE A 84 -15.94 3.01 -8.01
C ILE A 84 -14.82 2.80 -9.01
N LYS A 85 -13.61 3.28 -8.68
CA LYS A 85 -12.39 2.97 -9.43
C LYS A 85 -11.85 1.61 -8.97
N GLY A 86 -11.17 0.87 -9.83
CA GLY A 86 -10.41 -0.29 -9.40
C GLY A 86 -9.33 -0.68 -10.39
N LEU A 87 -8.31 -1.39 -9.89
CA LEU A 87 -7.28 -1.99 -10.72
C LEU A 87 -7.71 -3.38 -11.16
N LEU A 88 -7.97 -3.54 -12.46
CA LEU A 88 -8.19 -4.84 -13.08
C LEU A 88 -6.86 -5.38 -13.59
N SER A 89 -6.46 -6.55 -13.09
CA SER A 89 -5.23 -7.24 -13.49
C SER A 89 -5.53 -8.61 -14.09
N ARG A 90 -4.83 -8.95 -15.17
CA ARG A 90 -5.01 -10.19 -15.92
C ARG A 90 -3.69 -10.65 -16.54
N PRO A 91 -3.48 -11.97 -16.76
CA PRO A 91 -2.36 -12.45 -17.57
C PRO A 91 -2.37 -11.83 -18.97
N SER A 92 -1.20 -11.45 -19.50
CA SER A 92 -1.09 -10.90 -20.85
C SER A 92 -1.29 -11.94 -21.96
N LYS A 93 -1.11 -13.23 -21.63
CA LYS A 93 -1.29 -14.38 -22.50
C LYS A 93 -2.13 -15.43 -21.78
N GLY A 94 -3.04 -16.11 -22.49
CA GLY A 94 -3.83 -17.21 -21.93
C GLY A 94 -5.24 -17.31 -22.47
N LYS A 95 -6.06 -18.15 -21.82
CA LYS A 95 -7.47 -18.36 -22.18
C LYS A 95 -8.27 -17.07 -21.97
N LYS A 96 -9.21 -16.78 -22.87
CA LYS A 96 -10.12 -15.61 -22.75
C LYS A 96 -11.06 -15.66 -21.55
N LYS A 97 -11.32 -16.85 -20.99
CA LYS A 97 -12.16 -17.05 -19.80
C LYS A 97 -11.30 -17.63 -18.69
N LEU A 98 -11.17 -16.89 -17.60
CA LEU A 98 -10.43 -17.26 -16.40
C LEU A 98 -11.33 -17.05 -15.17
N PRO A 99 -11.12 -17.79 -14.07
CA PRO A 99 -11.77 -17.51 -12.80
C PRO A 99 -11.38 -16.10 -12.28
N GLY A 100 -12.29 -15.49 -11.52
CA GLY A 100 -12.13 -14.14 -10.98
C GLY A 100 -11.81 -14.13 -9.48
N ILE A 101 -11.01 -13.16 -9.05
CA ILE A 101 -10.72 -12.83 -7.64
C ILE A 101 -11.03 -11.35 -7.41
N ILE A 102 -11.73 -11.04 -6.31
CA ILE A 102 -11.87 -9.66 -5.83
C ILE A 102 -10.88 -9.46 -4.69
N VAL A 103 -9.99 -8.49 -4.82
CA VAL A 103 -9.00 -8.14 -3.80
C VAL A 103 -9.49 -6.90 -3.07
N VAL A 104 -9.97 -7.08 -1.84
CA VAL A 104 -10.49 -5.97 -1.01
C VAL A 104 -9.33 -5.41 -0.18
N HIS A 105 -9.14 -4.09 -0.23
CA HIS A 105 -8.09 -3.41 0.53
C HIS A 105 -8.39 -3.35 2.04
N GLU A 106 -7.39 -2.93 2.81
CA GLU A 106 -7.50 -2.70 4.26
C GLU A 106 -8.10 -1.30 4.56
N ASN A 107 -7.62 -0.59 5.58
CA ASN A 107 -8.17 0.70 6.01
C ASN A 107 -7.63 1.93 5.23
N ARG A 108 -6.94 1.74 4.10
CA ARG A 108 -6.22 2.81 3.38
C ARG A 108 -6.40 2.81 1.85
N GLY A 109 -7.52 2.28 1.37
CA GLY A 109 -7.82 2.24 -0.06
C GLY A 109 -6.84 1.38 -0.85
N LEU A 110 -6.86 1.55 -2.17
CA LEU A 110 -6.01 0.81 -3.10
C LEU A 110 -4.57 1.34 -3.10
N ASN A 111 -3.82 0.96 -2.08
CA ASN A 111 -2.39 1.28 -1.96
C ASN A 111 -1.51 0.35 -2.85
N PRO A 112 -0.20 0.64 -3.01
CA PRO A 112 0.66 -0.17 -3.86
C PRO A 112 0.79 -1.63 -3.44
N HIS A 113 0.64 -1.94 -2.14
CA HIS A 113 0.64 -3.31 -1.63
C HIS A 113 -0.59 -4.08 -2.11
N ILE A 114 -1.78 -3.50 -2.01
CA ILE A 114 -3.02 -4.16 -2.48
C ILE A 114 -3.02 -4.32 -4.00
N ALA A 115 -2.54 -3.29 -4.72
CA ALA A 115 -2.35 -3.39 -6.16
C ALA A 115 -1.40 -4.54 -6.53
N ASP A 116 -0.31 -4.72 -5.77
CA ASP A 116 0.62 -5.84 -5.94
C ASP A 116 -0.04 -7.21 -5.66
N VAL A 117 -0.87 -7.32 -4.63
CA VAL A 117 -1.64 -8.55 -4.36
C VAL A 117 -2.56 -8.90 -5.54
N GLY A 118 -3.22 -7.90 -6.15
CA GLY A 118 -3.97 -8.09 -7.40
C GLY A 118 -3.09 -8.64 -8.53
N ARG A 119 -1.92 -8.04 -8.76
CA ARG A 119 -0.98 -8.52 -9.78
C ARG A 119 -0.49 -9.94 -9.53
N ARG A 120 -0.22 -10.31 -8.27
CA ARG A 120 0.14 -11.70 -7.90
C ARG A 120 -0.98 -12.68 -8.23
N ALA A 121 -2.23 -12.33 -7.93
CA ALA A 121 -3.39 -13.15 -8.30
C ALA A 121 -3.50 -13.30 -9.83
N ALA A 122 -3.25 -12.23 -10.59
CA ALA A 122 -3.23 -12.27 -12.04
C ALA A 122 -2.14 -13.23 -12.57
N LEU A 123 -0.90 -13.11 -12.09
CA LEU A 123 0.19 -14.02 -12.49
C LEU A 123 -0.02 -15.48 -12.03
N ALA A 124 -0.86 -15.70 -11.02
CA ALA A 124 -1.32 -17.04 -10.62
C ALA A 124 -2.41 -17.62 -11.54
N GLY A 125 -2.83 -16.92 -12.60
CA GLY A 125 -3.76 -17.41 -13.62
C GLY A 125 -5.23 -16.99 -13.42
N PHE A 126 -5.48 -15.96 -12.61
CA PHE A 126 -6.82 -15.41 -12.37
C PHE A 126 -7.01 -14.07 -13.07
N ILE A 127 -8.26 -13.63 -13.23
CA ILE A 127 -8.56 -12.21 -13.40
C ILE A 127 -8.78 -11.64 -12.00
N SER A 128 -8.06 -10.59 -11.62
CA SER A 128 -8.27 -9.95 -10.31
C SER A 128 -8.78 -8.52 -10.47
N LEU A 129 -9.79 -8.14 -9.70
CA LEU A 129 -10.20 -6.74 -9.54
C LEU A 129 -9.92 -6.29 -8.11
N ALA A 130 -9.15 -5.22 -7.95
CA ALA A 130 -8.92 -4.55 -6.69
C ALA A 130 -9.63 -3.18 -6.70
N PRO A 131 -10.83 -3.04 -6.08
CA PRO A 131 -11.53 -1.76 -5.97
C PRO A 131 -10.78 -0.76 -5.08
N ASP A 132 -11.05 0.53 -5.26
CA ASP A 132 -10.58 1.67 -4.44
C ASP A 132 -11.76 2.42 -3.81
#